data_AF-A0A2T5X6Q0-F1
#
_entry.id   AF-A0A2T5X6Q0-F1
#
_cell.length_a   1.000
_cell.length_b   1.000
_cell.length_c   1.000
_cell.angle_alpha   90.00
_cell.angle_beta   90.00
_cell.angle_gamma   90.00
#
_symmetry.space_group_name_H-M   'P 1'
#
loop_
_entity.id
_entity.type
_entity.pdbx_description
1 polymer ?
#
loop_
_entity_poly.entity_id
_entity_poly.type
_entity_poly.pdbx_seq_one_letter_code
_entity_poly.pdbx_strand_id
1 'polypeptide(L)'
;MRGPIVTQVPDRASMLDVPPPATVTLNNRIGLWITRRVGTMWAAYAFFALSLVSLPAALASGNTLVIVAWIAQTFLQLVLLPIIIVGQNMQAAASDQRAIATYKDAGAILDETKEIQAHLAAQDAALAAIRGQLDTLQQRAAHRKP
;
A
#
# COMPACT_ATOMS: atom_id res chain seq x y z
N MET A 1 14.50 -37.75 16.64
CA MET A 1 13.05 -37.69 16.36
C MET A 1 12.63 -36.22 16.32
N ARG A 2 12.51 -35.62 15.14
CA ARG A 2 11.91 -34.28 14.97
C ARG A 2 10.41 -34.50 14.82
N GLY A 3 9.62 -33.95 15.73
CA GLY A 3 8.15 -34.06 15.69
C GLY A 3 7.56 -33.46 14.41
N PRO A 4 6.32 -33.82 14.07
CA PRO A 4 5.64 -33.31 12.87
C PRO A 4 5.51 -31.79 12.97
N ILE A 5 5.93 -31.08 11.90
CA ILE A 5 5.64 -29.66 11.74
C ILE A 5 4.15 -29.55 11.45
N VAL A 6 3.37 -29.28 12.49
CA VAL A 6 2.01 -28.78 12.34
C VAL A 6 2.15 -27.38 11.78
N THR A 7 1.84 -27.21 10.48
CA THR A 7 1.56 -25.90 9.90
C THR A 7 0.29 -25.37 10.56
N GLN A 8 0.47 -24.74 11.72
CA GLN A 8 -0.60 -24.12 12.47
C GLN A 8 -1.11 -22.94 11.63
N VAL A 9 -2.26 -23.13 10.99
CA VAL A 9 -2.96 -22.06 10.29
C VAL A 9 -3.27 -20.98 11.35
N PRO A 10 -2.76 -19.75 11.20
CA PRO A 10 -2.92 -18.72 12.21
C PRO A 10 -4.40 -18.47 12.48
N ASP A 11 -4.75 -18.39 13.76
CA ASP A 11 -6.12 -18.23 14.25
C ASP A 11 -6.72 -16.92 13.73
N ARG A 12 -7.99 -16.91 13.31
CA ARG A 12 -8.62 -15.75 12.64
C ARG A 12 -8.56 -14.47 13.48
N ALA A 13 -8.56 -14.62 14.81
CA ALA A 13 -8.40 -13.52 15.74
C ALA A 13 -7.05 -12.79 15.59
N SER A 14 -5.96 -13.52 15.30
CA SER A 14 -4.63 -12.94 15.09
C SER A 14 -4.49 -12.21 13.75
N MET A 15 -5.35 -12.51 12.76
CA MET A 15 -5.37 -11.82 11.47
C MET A 15 -6.06 -10.45 11.54
N LEU A 16 -6.86 -10.22 12.57
CA LEU A 16 -7.64 -8.99 12.75
C LEU A 16 -7.01 -8.01 13.76
N ASP A 17 -5.84 -8.35 14.31
CA ASP A 17 -5.13 -7.49 15.26
C ASP A 17 -4.46 -6.33 14.51
N VAL A 18 -5.26 -5.30 14.19
CA VAL A 18 -4.77 -4.04 13.66
C VAL A 18 -4.18 -3.26 14.84
N PRO A 19 -2.86 -2.97 14.84
CA PRO A 19 -2.24 -2.27 15.95
C PRO A 19 -2.96 -0.93 16.19
N PRO A 20 -3.18 -0.54 17.45
CA PRO A 20 -3.89 0.68 17.78
C PRO A 20 -3.18 1.89 17.15
N PRO A 21 -3.93 2.90 16.64
CA PRO A 21 -3.34 4.06 16.01
C PRO A 21 -2.37 4.73 16.99
N ALA A 22 -1.12 4.95 16.54
CA ALA A 22 -0.09 5.57 17.34
C ALA A 22 -0.58 6.93 17.85
N THR A 23 -0.64 7.10 19.17
CA THR A 23 -1.04 8.37 19.78
C THR A 23 0.01 9.42 19.44
N VAL A 24 -0.45 10.51 18.79
CA VAL A 24 0.45 11.56 18.30
C VAL A 24 0.91 12.40 19.51
N THR A 25 2.01 12.00 20.12
CA THR A 25 2.64 12.76 21.21
C THR A 25 3.08 14.14 20.69
N LEU A 26 3.23 15.12 21.59
CA LEU A 26 3.70 16.46 21.24
C LEU A 26 5.03 16.41 20.46
N ASN A 27 5.94 15.50 20.86
CA ASN A 27 7.22 15.27 20.19
C ASN A 27 7.03 14.76 18.75
N ASN A 28 6.09 13.84 18.52
CA ASN A 28 5.78 13.35 17.17
C ASN A 28 5.21 14.47 16.29
N ARG A 29 4.40 15.38 16.85
CA ARG A 29 3.86 16.53 16.10
C ARG A 29 4.95 17.50 15.67
N ILE A 30 5.90 17.81 16.55
CA ILE A 30 7.03 18.69 16.25
C ILE A 30 7.94 18.03 15.21
N GLY A 31 8.28 16.75 15.41
CA GLY A 31 9.09 15.98 14.46
C GLY A 31 8.47 15.95 13.07
N LEU A 32 7.18 15.60 12.98
CA LEU A 32 6.45 15.58 11.70
C LEU A 32 6.43 16.96 11.03
N TRP A 33 6.32 18.04 11.81
CA TRP A 33 6.34 19.39 11.27
C TRP A 33 7.70 19.78 10.68
N ILE A 34 8.80 19.44 11.36
CA ILE A 34 10.16 19.67 10.86
C ILE A 34 10.39 18.84 9.60
N THR A 35 10.12 17.53 9.66
CA THR A 35 10.35 16.62 8.55
C THR A 35 9.48 16.96 7.34
N ARG A 36 8.26 17.46 7.53
CA ARG A 36 7.43 17.95 6.42
C ARG A 36 8.01 19.18 5.75
N ARG A 37 8.61 20.10 6.51
CA ARG A 37 9.24 21.32 5.95
C ARG A 37 10.54 21.01 5.23
N VAL A 38 11.40 20.20 5.85
CA VAL A 38 12.68 19.75 5.27
C VAL A 38 12.45 18.79 4.10
N GLY A 39 11.35 18.04 4.11
CA GLY A 39 10.93 17.14 3.03
C GLY A 39 10.22 17.81 1.86
N THR A 40 10.46 19.10 1.62
CA THR A 40 9.98 19.83 0.44
C THR A 40 11.12 20.10 -0.54
N MET A 41 10.83 20.17 -1.85
CA MET A 41 11.85 20.52 -2.86
C MET A 41 12.52 21.88 -2.57
N TRP A 42 11.80 22.81 -1.95
CA TRP A 42 12.33 24.11 -1.52
C TRP A 42 13.49 24.00 -0.54
N ALA A 43 13.47 23.00 0.35
CA ALA A 43 14.57 22.78 1.29
C ALA A 43 15.86 22.35 0.57
N ALA A 44 15.76 21.53 -0.49
CA ALA A 44 16.91 21.17 -1.32
C ALA A 44 17.53 22.40 -2.00
N TYR A 45 16.70 23.32 -2.51
CA TYR A 45 17.18 24.58 -3.08
C TYR A 45 17.84 25.49 -2.03
N ALA A 46 17.28 25.57 -0.83
CA ALA A 46 17.85 26.37 0.26
C ALA A 46 19.22 25.82 0.72
N PHE A 47 19.34 24.51 0.85
CA PHE A 47 20.59 23.83 1.20
C PHE A 47 21.64 23.91 0.09
N PHE A 48 21.23 23.79 -1.17
CA PHE A 48 22.09 24.08 -2.31
C PHE A 48 22.64 25.52 -2.24
N ALA A 49 21.79 26.51 -1.98
CA ALA A 49 22.21 27.90 -1.83
C ALA A 49 23.16 28.11 -0.64
N LEU A 50 22.88 27.47 0.50
CA LEU A 50 23.75 27.53 1.68
C LEU A 50 25.13 26.91 1.43
N SER A 51 25.19 25.82 0.67
CA SER A 51 26.48 25.21 0.32
C SER A 51 27.37 26.20 -0.44
N LEU A 52 26.81 26.98 -1.38
CA LEU A 52 27.54 27.96 -2.19
C LEU A 52 28.24 29.04 -1.36
N VAL A 53 27.76 29.34 -0.14
CA VAL A 53 28.43 30.29 0.78
C VAL A 53 29.83 29.80 1.18
N SER A 54 30.03 28.49 1.27
CA SER A 54 31.31 27.88 1.66
C SER A 54 32.23 27.54 0.48
N LEU A 55 31.73 27.63 -0.75
CA LEU A 55 32.48 27.34 -1.98
C LEU A 55 33.69 28.28 -2.21
N PRO A 56 33.60 29.61 -1.97
CA PRO A 56 34.75 30.50 -2.13
C PRO A 56 35.92 30.12 -1.22
N ALA A 57 35.64 29.68 0.01
CA ALA A 57 36.67 29.25 0.95
C ALA A 57 37.37 27.96 0.50
N ALA A 58 36.62 27.00 -0.06
CA ALA A 58 37.18 25.76 -0.59
C ALA A 58 38.03 26.00 -1.85
N LEU A 59 37.62 26.93 -2.72
CA LEU A 59 38.40 27.30 -3.91
C LEU A 59 39.65 28.11 -3.56
N ALA A 60 39.57 29.01 -2.57
CA ALA A 60 40.71 29.79 -2.09
C ALA A 60 41.84 28.90 -1.51
N SER A 61 41.53 27.67 -1.09
CA SER A 61 42.54 26.70 -0.64
C SER A 61 43.52 26.27 -1.74
N GLY A 62 43.18 26.37 -3.02
CA GLY A 62 44.04 25.99 -4.15
C GLY A 62 44.41 24.49 -4.21
N ASN A 63 43.85 23.65 -3.35
CA ASN A 63 44.16 22.23 -3.24
C ASN A 63 43.00 21.38 -3.80
N THR A 64 43.29 20.60 -4.85
CA THR A 64 42.32 19.70 -5.49
C THR A 64 41.65 18.74 -4.49
N LEU A 65 42.40 18.24 -3.50
CA LEU A 65 41.85 17.34 -2.49
C LEU A 65 40.78 18.02 -1.62
N VAL A 66 41.01 19.30 -1.27
CA VAL A 66 40.08 20.08 -0.44
C VAL A 66 38.80 20.39 -1.21
N ILE A 67 38.91 20.71 -2.51
CA ILE A 67 37.75 20.95 -3.38
C ILE A 67 36.92 19.68 -3.53
N VAL A 68 37.55 18.53 -3.81
CA VAL A 68 36.85 17.24 -3.94
C VAL A 68 36.20 16.84 -2.62
N ALA A 69 36.91 16.99 -1.49
CA ALA A 69 36.35 16.72 -0.17
C ALA A 69 35.14 17.61 0.14
N TRP A 70 35.21 18.91 -0.21
CA TRP A 70 34.10 19.83 -0.04
C TRP A 70 32.87 19.41 -0.87
N ILE A 71 33.06 18.99 -2.12
CA ILE A 71 31.96 18.50 -2.98
C ILE A 71 31.34 17.24 -2.39
N ALA A 72 32.16 16.23 -2.06
CA ALA A 72 31.66 14.94 -1.60
C ALA A 72 31.00 15.00 -0.22
N GLN A 73 31.54 15.84 0.67
CA GLN A 73 31.08 15.93 2.05
C GLN A 73 30.13 17.10 2.24
N THR A 74 30.58 18.34 2.09
CA THR A 74 29.75 19.50 2.47
C THR A 74 28.58 19.71 1.51
N PHE A 75 28.82 19.56 0.20
CA PHE A 75 27.79 19.78 -0.81
C PHE A 75 26.84 18.59 -0.93
N LEU A 76 27.37 17.41 -1.29
CA LEU A 76 26.55 16.21 -1.51
C LEU A 76 25.79 15.83 -0.24
N GLN A 77 26.41 15.78 0.94
CA GLN A 77 25.73 15.34 2.16
C GLN A 77 24.57 16.27 2.56
N LEU A 78 24.77 17.58 2.46
CA LEU A 78 23.79 18.58 2.87
C LEU A 78 22.58 18.61 1.92
N VAL A 79 22.79 18.41 0.62
CA VAL A 79 21.73 18.38 -0.39
C VAL A 79 21.02 17.02 -0.46
N LEU A 80 21.73 15.93 -0.18
CA LEU A 80 21.19 14.57 -0.31
C LEU A 80 20.10 14.26 0.74
N LEU A 81 20.21 14.81 1.96
CA LEU A 81 19.25 14.55 3.03
C LEU A 81 17.80 14.97 2.68
N PRO A 82 17.51 16.24 2.27
CA PRO A 82 16.16 16.60 1.82
C PRO A 82 15.69 15.83 0.61
N ILE A 83 16.58 15.56 -0.37
CA ILE A 83 16.20 14.86 -1.61
C ILE A 83 15.70 13.45 -1.29
N ILE A 84 16.39 12.74 -0.40
CA ILE A 84 15.95 11.41 0.06
C ILE A 84 14.58 11.51 0.73
N ILE A 85 14.38 12.48 1.63
CA ILE A 85 13.12 12.65 2.36
C ILE A 85 11.97 12.97 1.38
N VAL A 86 12.18 13.85 0.41
CA VAL A 86 11.19 14.16 -0.64
C VAL A 86 10.87 12.91 -1.45
N GLY A 87 11.89 12.14 -1.85
CA GLY A 87 11.71 10.90 -2.60
C GLY A 87 10.93 9.85 -1.83
N GLN A 88 11.17 9.72 -0.52
CA GLN A 88 10.41 8.84 0.38
C GLN A 88 8.97 9.31 0.55
N ASN A 89 8.74 10.60 0.76
CA ASN A 89 7.40 11.18 0.88
C ASN A 89 6.56 10.95 -0.39
N MET A 90 7.18 11.12 -1.56
CA MET A 90 6.52 10.89 -2.86
C MET A 90 6.16 9.41 -3.06
N GLN A 91 7.08 8.50 -2.71
CA GLN A 91 6.80 7.06 -2.77
C GLN A 91 5.72 6.63 -1.78
N ALA A 92 5.71 7.19 -0.56
CA ALA A 92 4.70 6.92 0.45
C ALA A 92 3.31 7.39 -0.02
N ALA A 93 3.20 8.59 -0.59
CA ALA A 93 1.94 9.10 -1.15
C ALA A 93 1.44 8.24 -2.31
N ALA A 94 2.32 7.80 -3.20
CA ALA A 94 1.96 6.89 -4.30
C ALA A 94 1.56 5.49 -3.82
N SER A 95 2.14 5.01 -2.70
CA SER A 95 1.74 3.76 -2.07
C SER A 95 0.37 3.89 -1.42
N ASP A 96 0.09 5.01 -0.74
CA ASP A 96 -1.19 5.29 -0.10
C ASP A 96 -2.31 5.40 -1.14
N GLN A 97 -2.06 6.11 -2.24
CA GLN A 97 -3.00 6.17 -3.38
C GLN A 97 -3.30 4.79 -3.97
N ARG A 98 -2.27 3.94 -4.10
CA ARG A 98 -2.45 2.55 -4.55
C ARG A 98 -3.25 1.73 -3.53
N ALA A 99 -3.01 1.89 -2.24
CA ALA A 99 -3.77 1.21 -1.21
C ALA A 99 -5.26 1.61 -1.25
N ILE A 100 -5.56 2.89 -1.44
CA ILE A 100 -6.93 3.40 -1.60
C ILE A 100 -7.59 2.82 -2.85
N ALA A 101 -6.87 2.77 -3.98
CA ALA A 101 -7.37 2.15 -5.21
C ALA A 101 -7.69 0.66 -5.01
N THR A 102 -6.75 -0.10 -4.43
CA THR A 102 -6.96 -1.52 -4.10
C THR A 102 -8.15 -1.74 -3.17
N TYR A 103 -8.32 -0.88 -2.15
CA TYR A 103 -9.46 -0.96 -1.24
C TYR A 103 -10.78 -0.75 -1.98
N LYS A 104 -10.84 0.25 -2.87
CA LYS A 104 -12.01 0.52 -3.71
C LYS A 104 -12.32 -0.65 -4.66
N ASP A 105 -11.30 -1.19 -5.31
CA ASP A 105 -11.44 -2.31 -6.24
C ASP A 105 -11.93 -3.58 -5.50
N ALA A 106 -11.42 -3.85 -4.30
CA ALA A 106 -11.89 -4.94 -3.46
C ALA A 106 -13.37 -4.79 -3.07
N GLY A 107 -13.83 -3.56 -2.83
CA GLY A 107 -15.24 -3.27 -2.61
C GLY A 107 -16.12 -3.59 -3.83
N ALA A 108 -15.67 -3.18 -5.02
CA ALA A 108 -16.37 -3.47 -6.27
C ALA A 108 -16.46 -4.98 -6.54
N ILE A 109 -15.37 -5.72 -6.34
CA ILE A 109 -15.33 -7.18 -6.47
C ILE A 109 -16.28 -7.85 -5.47
N LEU A 110 -16.37 -7.34 -4.23
CA LEU A 110 -17.29 -7.88 -3.23
C LEU A 110 -18.75 -7.73 -3.66
N ASP A 111 -19.11 -6.57 -4.22
CA ASP A 111 -20.47 -6.33 -4.71
C ASP A 111 -20.78 -7.19 -5.94
N GLU A 112 -19.85 -7.31 -6.89
CA GLU A 112 -19.96 -8.25 -8.02
C GLU A 112 -20.12 -9.70 -7.55
N THR A 113 -19.39 -10.11 -6.50
CA THR A 113 -19.50 -11.44 -5.90
C THR A 113 -20.90 -11.67 -5.31
N LYS A 114 -21.51 -10.66 -4.66
CA LYS A 114 -22.89 -10.77 -4.15
C LYS A 114 -23.89 -10.91 -5.30
N GLU A 115 -23.71 -10.17 -6.39
CA GLU A 115 -24.56 -10.28 -7.58
C GLU A 115 -24.47 -11.68 -8.20
N ILE A 116 -23.26 -12.23 -8.34
CA ILE A 116 -23.05 -13.59 -8.82
C ILE A 116 -23.75 -14.60 -7.90
N GLN A 117 -23.67 -14.42 -6.57
CA GLN A 117 -24.35 -15.30 -5.62
C GLN A 117 -25.88 -15.25 -5.78
N ALA A 118 -26.45 -14.05 -5.96
CA ALA A 118 -27.87 -13.88 -6.21
C ALA A 118 -28.29 -14.54 -7.55
N HIS A 119 -27.44 -14.40 -8.57
CA HIS A 119 -27.68 -15.00 -9.88
C HIS A 119 -27.64 -16.54 -9.83
N LEU A 120 -26.68 -17.12 -9.10
CA LEU A 120 -26.61 -18.57 -8.88
C LEU A 120 -27.86 -19.10 -8.16
N ALA A 121 -28.34 -18.40 -7.13
CA ALA A 121 -29.56 -18.79 -6.43
C ALA A 121 -30.80 -18.78 -7.35
N ALA A 122 -30.87 -17.82 -8.29
CA ALA A 122 -31.92 -17.78 -9.30
C ALA A 122 -31.81 -18.94 -10.31
N GLN A 123 -30.58 -19.30 -10.71
CA GLN A 123 -30.34 -20.46 -11.58
C GLN A 123 -30.75 -21.78 -10.91
N ASP A 124 -30.42 -21.96 -9.63
CA ASP A 124 -30.81 -23.14 -8.85
C ASP A 124 -32.34 -23.28 -8.78
N ALA A 125 -33.06 -22.17 -8.59
CA ALA A 125 -34.52 -22.17 -8.60
C ALA A 125 -35.10 -22.58 -9.97
N ALA A 126 -34.52 -22.10 -11.07
CA ALA A 126 -34.94 -22.47 -12.41
C ALA A 126 -34.68 -23.97 -12.71
N LEU A 127 -33.52 -24.48 -12.30
CA LEU A 127 -33.19 -25.91 -12.44
C LEU A 127 -34.15 -26.79 -11.63
N ALA A 128 -34.53 -26.38 -10.42
CA ALA A 128 -35.52 -27.07 -9.60
C ALA A 128 -36.90 -27.11 -10.28
N ALA A 129 -37.31 -26.02 -10.92
CA ALA A 129 -38.57 -25.97 -11.67
C ALA A 129 -38.57 -26.93 -12.87
N ILE A 130 -37.49 -26.94 -13.67
CA ILE A 130 -37.34 -27.86 -14.82
C ILE A 130 -37.37 -29.32 -14.35
N ARG A 131 -36.71 -29.63 -13.23
CA ARG A 131 -36.75 -30.97 -12.64
C ARG A 131 -38.18 -31.38 -12.26
N GLY A 132 -38.95 -30.50 -11.63
CA GLY A 132 -40.34 -30.77 -11.31
C GLY A 132 -41.21 -31.03 -12.55
N GLN A 133 -40.98 -30.28 -13.64
CA GLN A 133 -41.68 -30.54 -14.91
C GLN A 133 -41.36 -31.93 -15.47
N LEU A 134 -40.10 -32.36 -15.44
CA LEU A 134 -39.70 -33.70 -15.87
C LEU A 134 -40.37 -34.81 -15.05
N ASP A 135 -40.43 -34.66 -13.72
CA ASP A 135 -41.08 -35.64 -12.83
C ASP A 135 -42.58 -35.78 -13.15
N THR A 136 -43.28 -34.65 -13.37
CA THR A 136 -44.71 -34.69 -13.74
C THR A 136 -44.95 -35.34 -15.10
N LEU A 137 -44.06 -35.13 -16.07
CA LEU A 137 -44.13 -35.77 -17.37
C LEU A 137 -43.88 -37.28 -17.27
N GLN A 138 -42.92 -37.71 -16.44
CA GLN A 138 -42.68 -39.13 -16.17
C GLN A 138 -43.89 -39.81 -15.51
N GLN A 139 -44.52 -39.18 -14.52
CA GLN A 139 -45.72 -39.72 -13.87
C GLN A 139 -46.89 -39.85 -14.85
N ARG A 140 -47.10 -38.85 -15.70
CA ARG A 140 -48.11 -38.91 -16.78
C ARG A 140 -47.82 -40.03 -17.77
N ALA A 141 -46.57 -40.23 -18.16
CA ALA A 141 -46.18 -41.33 -19.04
C ALA A 141 -46.36 -42.71 -18.37
N ALA A 142 -46.12 -42.81 -17.06
CA ALA A 142 -46.34 -44.04 -16.30
C ALA A 142 -47.82 -44.41 -16.17
N HIS A 143 -48.72 -43.44 -15.99
CA HIS A 143 -50.17 -43.67 -15.99
C HIS A 143 -50.76 -43.94 -17.39
N ARG A 144 -50.02 -43.66 -18.46
CA ARG A 144 -50.48 -43.87 -19.85
C ARG A 144 -50.05 -45.23 -20.43
N LYS A 145 -49.24 -46.01 -19.70
CA LYS A 145 -48.93 -47.38 -20.12
C LYS A 145 -50.12 -48.30 -19.82
N PRO A 146 -50.67 -48.99 -20.83
CA PRO A 146 -51.75 -49.96 -20.66
C PRO A 146 -51.30 -51.22 -19.92
#